data_AF-A0A1Q5PZ88-F1
#
_entry.id   AF-A0A1Q5PZ88-F1
#
_cell.length_a   1.000
_cell.length_b   1.000
_cell.length_c   1.000
_cell.angle_alpha   90.00
_cell.angle_beta   90.00
_cell.angle_gamma   90.00
#
_symmetry.space_group_name_H-M   'P 1'
#
loop_
_entity.id
_entity.type
_entity.pdbx_description
1 polymer ?
#
loop_
_entity_poly.entity_id
_entity_poly.type
_entity_poly.pdbx_seq_one_letter_code
_entity_poly.pdbx_strand_id
1 'polypeptide(L)'
;METIVGKLVERETGADLSRLQDIAGCRMVVLGGLPELYRLREEVCRAWDGRVWKLDDYVTNPRLSGYRAVHVIVKSADSFGFERLVEIQLRTVLMHVWANLVERVTEVAGCNYKQDGAGGVYEHFRELSDISWRAENEDVELEIFSDELTLVMGSMLKYAVPATRRQGGR
;
A
#
# COMPACT_ATOMS: atom_id res chain seq x y z
N MET A 1 2.02 11.43 8.74
CA MET A 1 3.19 10.50 8.71
C MET A 1 3.10 9.54 9.90
N GLU A 2 2.83 8.24 9.69
CA GLU A 2 2.97 7.24 10.75
C GLU A 2 4.44 7.22 11.20
N THR A 3 4.69 7.59 12.46
CA THR A 3 6.03 7.57 13.04
C THR A 3 6.33 6.18 13.62
N ILE A 4 7.61 5.87 13.84
CA ILE A 4 8.02 4.68 14.63
C ILE A 4 7.28 4.67 15.99
N VAL A 5 7.06 5.86 16.57
CA VAL A 5 6.31 6.03 17.81
C VAL A 5 4.84 5.59 17.66
N GLY A 6 4.16 5.96 16.57
CA GLY A 6 2.80 5.48 16.28
C GLY A 6 2.72 3.95 16.18
N LYS A 7 3.69 3.31 15.49
CA LYS A 7 3.76 1.84 15.39
C LYS A 7 3.97 1.17 16.76
N LEU A 8 4.74 1.77 17.66
CA LEU A 8 5.04 1.23 18.99
C LEU A 8 3.89 1.42 20.00
N VAL A 9 3.17 2.55 19.91
CA VAL A 9 2.18 2.94 20.92
C VAL A 9 0.80 2.34 20.65
N GLU A 10 0.38 2.25 19.38
CA GLU A 10 -1.01 1.88 19.04
C GLU A 10 -1.20 0.39 18.71
N ARG A 11 -0.18 -0.32 18.21
CA ARG A 11 -0.36 -1.67 17.63
C ARG A 11 0.13 -2.82 18.50
N GLU A 12 1.19 -2.63 19.29
CA GLU A 12 1.84 -3.73 20.01
C GLU A 12 2.37 -3.24 21.36
N THR A 13 1.52 -3.19 22.40
CA THR A 13 1.97 -2.93 23.77
C THR A 13 2.96 -4.03 24.20
N GLY A 14 4.26 -3.75 24.10
CA GLY A 14 5.35 -4.68 24.45
C GLY A 14 6.23 -5.16 23.29
N ALA A 15 6.09 -4.64 22.07
CA ALA A 15 7.01 -4.97 20.99
C ALA A 15 8.40 -4.35 21.22
N ASP A 16 9.41 -5.21 21.36
CA ASP A 16 10.81 -4.83 21.21
C ASP A 16 11.02 -4.23 19.81
N LEU A 17 11.74 -3.11 19.70
CA LEU A 17 12.04 -2.43 18.43
C LEU A 17 12.66 -3.41 17.41
N SER A 18 13.36 -4.43 17.89
CA SER A 18 13.93 -5.52 17.07
C SER A 18 12.90 -6.34 16.29
N ARG A 19 11.61 -6.30 16.68
CA ARG A 19 10.49 -7.03 16.05
C ARG A 19 9.72 -6.21 15.03
N LEU A 20 9.96 -4.91 14.93
CA LEU A 20 9.37 -4.09 13.88
C LEU A 20 10.01 -4.48 12.54
N GLN A 21 9.28 -5.31 11.78
CA GLN A 21 9.72 -5.88 10.50
C GLN A 21 9.95 -4.81 9.41
N ASP A 22 9.51 -3.56 9.65
CA ASP A 22 9.55 -2.44 8.69
C ASP A 22 10.50 -1.29 9.11
N ILE A 23 11.48 -1.51 10.01
CA ILE A 23 12.47 -0.45 10.32
C ILE A 23 13.38 -0.21 9.10
N ALA A 24 13.70 -1.27 8.37
CA ALA A 24 14.42 -1.23 7.10
C ALA A 24 13.52 -1.82 6.02
N GLY A 25 13.10 -0.99 5.06
CA GLY A 25 12.31 -1.45 3.93
C GLY A 25 12.69 -0.74 2.64
N CYS A 26 12.65 -1.45 1.51
CA CYS A 26 12.81 -0.86 0.19
C CYS A 26 11.57 -1.12 -0.66
N ARG A 27 11.31 -0.21 -1.60
CA ARG A 27 10.20 -0.32 -2.53
C ARG A 27 10.73 -0.33 -3.95
N MET A 28 10.32 -1.31 -4.72
CA MET A 28 10.62 -1.42 -6.14
C MET A 28 9.31 -1.29 -6.92
N VAL A 29 9.25 -0.32 -7.81
CA VAL A 29 8.10 -0.07 -8.69
C VAL A 29 8.51 -0.46 -10.11
N VAL A 30 7.81 -1.44 -10.68
CA VAL A 30 8.08 -1.96 -12.02
C VAL A 30 7.18 -1.30 -13.06
N LEU A 31 7.69 -1.14 -14.28
CA LEU A 31 6.97 -0.49 -15.39
C LEU A 31 6.26 -1.50 -16.31
N GLY A 32 6.78 -2.73 -16.39
CA GLY A 32 6.30 -3.84 -17.22
C GLY A 32 5.18 -4.66 -16.60
N GLY A 33 4.40 -4.09 -15.68
CA GLY A 33 3.21 -4.71 -15.10
C GLY A 33 3.48 -5.98 -14.28
N LEU A 34 2.48 -6.86 -14.20
CA LEU A 34 2.55 -8.10 -13.41
C LEU A 34 3.66 -9.08 -13.85
N PRO A 35 3.92 -9.29 -15.16
CA PRO A 35 4.98 -10.21 -15.57
C PRO A 35 6.36 -9.78 -15.05
N GLU A 36 6.69 -8.48 -15.15
CA GLU A 36 7.94 -7.95 -14.60
C GLU A 36 7.96 -8.03 -13.07
N LEU A 37 6.83 -7.75 -12.41
CA LEU A 37 6.70 -7.84 -10.95
C LEU A 37 7.03 -9.25 -10.43
N TYR A 38 6.45 -10.29 -11.04
CA TYR A 38 6.67 -11.66 -10.60
C TYR A 38 8.05 -12.20 -10.97
N ARG A 39 8.61 -11.76 -12.11
CA ARG A 39 10.01 -12.03 -12.44
C ARG A 39 10.94 -11.42 -11.40
N LEU A 40 10.73 -10.16 -11.03
CA LEU A 40 11.52 -9.48 -10.00
C LEU A 40 11.36 -10.15 -8.63
N ARG A 41 10.16 -10.61 -8.28
CA ARG A 41 9.91 -11.41 -7.07
C ARG A 41 10.82 -12.65 -7.03
N GLU A 42 10.89 -13.39 -8.13
CA GLU A 42 11.75 -14.58 -8.22
C GLU A 42 13.23 -14.23 -8.12
N GLU A 43 13.66 -13.15 -8.77
CA GLU A 43 15.04 -12.66 -8.70
C GLU A 43 15.41 -12.23 -7.26
N VAL A 44 14.51 -11.55 -6.55
CA VAL A 44 14.69 -11.18 -5.14
C VAL A 44 14.74 -12.41 -4.25
N CYS A 45 13.79 -13.35 -4.39
CA CYS A 45 13.81 -14.58 -3.59
C CYS A 45 15.09 -15.39 -3.83
N ARG A 46 15.61 -15.43 -5.06
CA ARG A 46 16.86 -16.11 -5.40
C ARG A 46 18.08 -15.40 -4.82
N ALA A 47 18.11 -14.07 -4.84
CA ALA A 47 19.21 -13.28 -4.26
C ALA A 47 19.30 -13.45 -2.74
N TRP A 48 18.18 -13.75 -2.07
CA TRP A 48 18.11 -14.07 -0.64
C TRP A 48 17.75 -15.54 -0.37
N ASP A 49 18.22 -16.46 -1.23
CA ASP A 49 17.95 -17.89 -1.07
C ASP A 49 18.36 -18.40 0.32
N GLY A 50 17.51 -19.23 0.94
CA GLY A 50 17.65 -19.68 2.33
C GLY A 50 17.50 -18.58 3.40
N ARG A 51 17.24 -17.32 3.03
CA ARG A 51 17.09 -16.16 3.94
C ARG A 51 15.76 -15.42 3.81
N VAL A 52 14.89 -15.84 2.89
CA VAL A 52 13.50 -15.39 2.86
C VAL A 52 12.79 -15.86 4.12
N TRP A 53 12.32 -14.91 4.92
CA TRP A 53 11.58 -15.18 6.15
C TRP A 53 10.08 -15.30 5.90
N LYS A 54 9.52 -14.41 5.06
CA LYS A 54 8.10 -14.39 4.74
C LYS A 54 7.88 -13.83 3.34
N LEU A 55 6.88 -14.35 2.64
CA LEU A 55 6.43 -13.87 1.34
C LEU A 55 4.91 -13.70 1.41
N ASP A 56 4.43 -12.46 1.34
CA ASP A 56 3.00 -12.17 1.25
C ASP A 56 2.67 -11.65 -0.15
N ASP A 57 1.75 -12.32 -0.84
CA ASP A 57 1.27 -11.93 -2.15
C ASP A 57 -0.11 -11.27 -2.02
N TYR A 58 -0.12 -9.94 -1.83
CA TYR A 58 -1.35 -9.15 -1.81
C TYR A 58 -1.82 -8.75 -3.21
N VAL A 59 -1.15 -9.18 -4.28
CA VAL A 59 -1.64 -8.94 -5.65
C VAL A 59 -2.80 -9.89 -5.94
N THR A 60 -2.60 -11.18 -5.64
CA THR A 60 -3.61 -12.23 -5.81
C THR A 60 -4.67 -12.22 -4.71
N ASN A 61 -4.27 -11.93 -3.47
CA ASN A 61 -5.17 -11.83 -2.32
C ASN A 61 -5.07 -10.43 -1.68
N PRO A 62 -5.71 -9.41 -2.29
CA PRO A 62 -5.64 -8.04 -1.79
C PRO A 62 -6.19 -7.94 -0.38
N ARG A 63 -5.70 -6.96 0.38
CA ARG A 63 -6.36 -6.62 1.65
C ARG A 63 -7.78 -6.13 1.36
N LEU A 64 -8.63 -6.20 2.38
CA LEU A 64 -10.02 -5.70 2.28
C LEU A 64 -10.09 -4.25 1.76
N SER A 65 -9.05 -3.44 1.96
CA SER A 65 -8.95 -2.04 1.53
C SER A 65 -8.76 -1.88 0.03
N GLY A 66 -8.45 -2.97 -0.68
CA GLY A 66 -7.94 -2.94 -2.04
C GLY A 66 -6.41 -2.83 -2.09
N TYR A 67 -5.69 -2.81 -0.97
CA TYR A 67 -4.23 -2.76 -1.02
C TYR A 67 -3.64 -3.99 -1.74
N ARG A 68 -2.78 -3.72 -2.74
CA ARG A 68 -2.06 -4.71 -3.56
C ARG A 68 -0.55 -4.41 -3.57
N ALA A 69 0.26 -5.45 -3.36
CA ALA A 69 1.72 -5.47 -3.47
C ALA A 69 2.21 -6.92 -3.26
N VAL A 70 3.46 -7.22 -3.63
CA VAL A 70 4.17 -8.39 -3.09
C VAL A 70 5.14 -7.91 -2.01
N HIS A 71 5.10 -8.53 -0.83
CA HIS A 71 6.03 -8.26 0.26
C HIS A 71 6.95 -9.45 0.44
N VAL A 72 8.25 -9.22 0.31
CA VAL A 72 9.29 -10.21 0.60
C VAL A 72 10.05 -9.74 1.83
N ILE A 73 9.89 -10.45 2.95
CA ILE A 73 10.63 -10.17 4.17
C ILE A 73 11.84 -11.10 4.19
N VAL A 74 13.03 -10.51 4.26
CA VAL A 74 14.31 -11.23 4.23
C VAL A 74 15.13 -10.98 5.48
N LYS A 75 15.97 -11.94 5.84
CA LYS A 75 17.01 -11.77 6.85
C LYS A 75 18.26 -11.19 6.22
N SER A 76 18.70 -10.03 6.72
CA SER A 76 19.95 -9.38 6.30
C SER A 76 20.79 -9.03 7.52
N ALA A 77 22.10 -9.19 7.43
CA ALA A 77 23.01 -8.76 8.48
C ALA A 77 23.31 -7.26 8.32
N ASP A 78 23.26 -6.50 9.40
CA ASP A 78 23.73 -5.11 9.40
C ASP A 78 25.27 -5.03 9.40
N SER A 79 25.82 -3.82 9.33
CA SER A 79 27.27 -3.58 9.32
C SER A 79 28.01 -4.08 10.57
N PHE A 80 27.27 -4.43 11.63
CA PHE A 80 27.80 -4.98 12.87
C PHE A 80 27.60 -6.51 12.98
N GLY A 81 27.03 -7.14 11.94
CA GLY A 81 26.81 -8.58 11.87
C GLY A 81 25.54 -9.07 12.56
N PHE A 82 24.68 -8.17 13.05
CA PHE A 82 23.40 -8.59 13.64
C PHE A 82 22.36 -8.82 12.54
N GLU A 83 21.65 -9.96 12.62
CA GLU A 83 20.52 -10.21 11.73
C GLU A 83 19.36 -9.26 12.01
N ARG A 84 18.82 -8.69 10.93
CA ARG A 84 17.65 -7.82 10.90
C ARG A 84 16.68 -8.34 9.85
N LEU A 85 15.39 -8.09 10.07
CA LEU A 85 14.38 -8.28 9.05
C LEU A 85 14.32 -7.03 8.18
N VAL A 86 14.31 -7.23 6.87
CA VAL A 86 14.16 -6.17 5.86
C VAL A 86 12.97 -6.52 4.98
N GLU A 87 12.06 -5.57 4.82
CA GLU A 87 10.87 -5.72 3.96
C GLU A 87 11.16 -5.15 2.56
N ILE A 88 11.02 -5.99 1.53
CA ILE A 88 11.11 -5.59 0.13
C ILE A 88 9.69 -5.59 -0.45
N GLN A 89 9.20 -4.40 -0.80
CA GLN A 89 7.87 -4.23 -1.38
C GLN A 89 7.95 -4.07 -2.89
N LEU A 90 7.32 -4.99 -3.63
CA LEU A 90 7.23 -4.94 -5.09
C LEU A 90 5.84 -4.48 -5.51
N ARG A 91 5.78 -3.51 -6.42
CA ARG A 91 4.53 -2.93 -6.92
C ARG A 91 4.62 -2.62 -8.40
N THR A 92 3.50 -2.67 -9.09
CA THR A 92 3.34 -2.00 -10.39
C THR A 92 3.15 -0.49 -10.18
N VAL A 93 3.16 0.26 -11.28
CA VAL A 93 2.88 1.70 -11.24
C VAL A 93 1.51 1.99 -10.64
N LEU A 94 0.43 1.32 -11.07
CA LEU A 94 -0.90 1.67 -10.57
C LEU A 94 -1.08 1.27 -9.11
N MET A 95 -0.52 0.14 -8.67
CA MET A 95 -0.47 -0.21 -7.24
C MET A 95 0.25 0.86 -6.41
N HIS A 96 1.34 1.43 -6.95
CA HIS A 96 2.07 2.50 -6.27
C HIS A 96 1.27 3.80 -6.20
N VAL A 97 0.65 4.21 -7.31
CA VAL A 97 -0.21 5.40 -7.38
C VAL A 97 -1.38 5.28 -6.41
N TRP A 98 -2.08 4.14 -6.44
CA TRP A 98 -3.19 3.86 -5.54
C TRP A 98 -2.77 3.98 -4.08
N ALA A 99 -1.66 3.34 -3.70
CA ALA A 99 -1.20 3.34 -2.31
C ALA A 99 -0.76 4.74 -1.83
N ASN A 100 -0.20 5.57 -2.71
CA ASN A 100 0.14 6.96 -2.38
C ASN A 100 -1.12 7.82 -2.24
N LEU A 101 -2.13 7.61 -3.09
CA LEU A 101 -3.41 8.31 -2.98
C LEU A 101 -4.09 8.01 -1.64
N VAL A 102 -4.21 6.73 -1.27
CA VAL A 102 -4.80 6.34 0.02
C VAL A 102 -4.03 6.96 1.19
N GLU A 103 -2.70 7.05 1.09
CA GLU A 103 -1.87 7.71 2.10
C GLU A 103 -2.19 9.20 2.26
N ARG A 104 -2.32 9.92 1.14
CA ARG A 104 -2.61 11.34 1.14
C ARG A 104 -4.00 11.63 1.70
N VAL A 105 -4.99 10.83 1.31
CA VAL A 105 -6.35 10.98 1.85
C VAL A 105 -6.39 10.63 3.34
N THR A 106 -5.69 9.56 3.75
CA THR A 106 -5.51 9.18 5.16
C THR A 106 -4.91 10.33 5.98
N GLU A 107 -3.87 10.98 5.45
CA GLU A 107 -3.21 12.11 6.10
C GLU A 107 -4.13 13.33 6.26
N VAL A 108 -4.91 13.65 5.23
CA VAL A 108 -5.86 14.78 5.26
C VAL A 108 -7.05 14.50 6.18
N ALA A 109 -7.55 13.26 6.18
CA ALA A 109 -8.71 12.86 6.96
C ALA A 109 -8.40 12.51 8.42
N GLY A 110 -7.15 12.20 8.75
CA GLY A 110 -6.75 11.76 10.09
C GLY A 110 -7.15 10.33 10.46
N CYS A 111 -7.50 9.48 9.49
CA CYS A 111 -7.89 8.08 9.69
C CYS A 111 -7.10 7.14 8.77
N ASN A 112 -6.55 6.04 9.28
CA ASN A 112 -5.72 5.12 8.49
C ASN A 112 -6.53 4.14 7.63
N TYR A 113 -6.90 4.58 6.43
CA TYR A 113 -7.68 3.77 5.49
C TYR A 113 -6.90 2.64 4.81
N LYS A 114 -5.56 2.56 4.99
CA LYS A 114 -4.78 1.44 4.42
C LYS A 114 -4.95 0.15 5.21
N GLN A 115 -5.12 0.26 6.53
CA GLN A 115 -5.11 -0.87 7.46
C GLN A 115 -6.40 -1.04 8.25
N ASP A 116 -7.08 0.06 8.59
CA ASP A 116 -8.27 0.04 9.44
C ASP A 116 -9.52 0.20 8.57
N GLY A 117 -10.18 -0.93 8.28
CA GLY A 117 -11.30 -0.99 7.35
C GLY A 117 -12.66 -0.78 8.00
N ALA A 118 -13.19 0.44 7.93
CA ALA A 118 -14.61 0.70 8.09
C ALA A 118 -15.01 2.07 7.48
N GLY A 119 -16.15 2.13 6.78
CA GLY A 119 -16.78 3.36 6.28
C GLY A 119 -16.77 3.52 4.75
N GLY A 120 -17.64 4.41 4.23
CA GLY A 120 -17.86 4.54 2.77
C GLY A 120 -16.64 4.94 1.94
N VAL A 121 -15.64 5.63 2.53
CA VAL A 121 -14.39 5.97 1.84
C VAL A 121 -13.56 4.71 1.50
N TYR A 122 -13.70 3.65 2.29
CA TYR A 122 -13.00 2.38 2.10
C TYR A 122 -13.48 1.62 0.85
N GLU A 123 -14.80 1.63 0.62
CA GLU A 123 -15.40 0.99 -0.57
C GLU A 123 -14.87 1.63 -1.84
N HIS A 124 -14.80 2.96 -1.87
CA HIS A 124 -14.25 3.69 -3.02
C HIS A 124 -12.76 3.37 -3.26
N PHE A 125 -11.96 3.17 -2.21
CA PHE A 125 -10.56 2.75 -2.37
C PHE A 125 -10.46 1.34 -2.93
N ARG A 126 -11.30 0.43 -2.46
CA ARG A 126 -11.37 -0.92 -2.99
C ARG A 126 -11.76 -0.92 -4.47
N GLU A 127 -12.81 -0.19 -4.84
CA GLU A 127 -13.23 -0.02 -6.23
C GLU A 127 -12.10 0.51 -7.12
N LEU A 128 -11.40 1.56 -6.66
CA LEU A 128 -10.27 2.12 -7.39
C LEU A 128 -9.13 1.10 -7.60
N SER A 129 -8.89 0.24 -6.60
CA SER A 129 -7.89 -0.82 -6.72
C SER A 129 -8.30 -1.86 -7.76
N ASP A 130 -9.57 -2.25 -7.75
CA ASP A 130 -10.08 -3.25 -8.69
C ASP A 130 -10.08 -2.71 -10.13
N ILE A 131 -10.45 -1.44 -10.33
CA ILE A 131 -10.32 -0.74 -11.62
C ILE A 131 -8.86 -0.71 -12.09
N SER A 132 -7.93 -0.34 -11.20
CA SER A 132 -6.50 -0.32 -11.50
C SER A 132 -5.96 -1.70 -11.87
N TRP A 133 -6.39 -2.75 -11.15
CA TRP A 133 -6.01 -4.12 -11.44
C TRP A 133 -6.53 -4.57 -12.82
N ARG A 134 -7.78 -4.25 -13.16
CA ARG A 134 -8.35 -4.55 -14.48
C ARG A 134 -7.62 -3.80 -15.59
N ALA A 135 -7.32 -2.52 -15.40
CA ALA A 135 -6.56 -1.74 -16.36
C ALA A 135 -5.16 -2.33 -16.66
N GLU A 136 -4.52 -2.95 -15.66
CA GLU A 136 -3.23 -3.63 -15.83
C GLU A 136 -3.33 -5.03 -16.47
N ASN A 137 -4.50 -5.68 -16.48
CA ASN A 137 -4.63 -7.10 -16.80
C ASN A 137 -5.63 -7.44 -17.91
N GLU A 138 -6.56 -6.55 -18.22
CA GLU A 138 -7.70 -6.80 -19.12
C GLU A 138 -7.69 -5.90 -20.37
N ASP A 139 -6.55 -5.26 -20.70
CA ASP A 139 -6.42 -4.30 -21.81
C ASP A 139 -7.56 -3.25 -21.81
N VAL A 140 -7.86 -2.67 -20.64
CA VAL A 140 -8.89 -1.63 -20.53
C VAL A 140 -8.37 -0.33 -21.16
N GLU A 141 -9.19 0.30 -22.01
CA GLU A 141 -8.85 1.58 -22.61
C GLU A 141 -8.63 2.67 -21.55
N LEU A 142 -7.57 3.47 -21.72
CA LEU A 142 -7.16 4.52 -20.77
C LEU A 142 -8.24 5.60 -20.56
N GLU A 143 -9.12 5.83 -21.55
CA GLU A 143 -10.24 6.77 -21.42
C GLU A 143 -11.28 6.26 -20.41
N ILE A 144 -11.66 4.98 -20.50
CA ILE A 144 -12.58 4.33 -19.55
C ILE A 144 -11.99 4.38 -18.14
N PHE A 145 -10.70 4.06 -18.01
CA PHE A 145 -9.99 4.14 -16.73
C PHE A 145 -9.99 5.57 -16.15
N SER A 146 -9.78 6.59 -16.99
CA SER A 146 -9.78 8.00 -16.58
C SER A 146 -11.16 8.45 -16.07
N ASP A 147 -12.24 8.02 -16.73
CA ASP A 147 -13.61 8.37 -16.33
C ASP A 147 -13.98 7.73 -14.99
N GLU A 148 -13.69 6.43 -14.84
CA GLU A 148 -13.92 5.71 -13.58
C GLU A 148 -13.10 6.32 -12.42
N LEU A 149 -11.83 6.66 -12.67
CA LEU A 149 -10.96 7.30 -11.68
C LEU A 149 -11.47 8.70 -11.29
N THR A 150 -11.92 9.49 -12.25
CA THR A 150 -12.51 10.82 -12.00
C THR A 150 -13.78 10.72 -11.15
N LEU A 151 -14.64 9.74 -11.44
CA LEU A 151 -15.88 9.51 -10.69
C LEU A 151 -15.58 9.16 -9.22
N VAL A 152 -14.66 8.22 -9.00
CA VAL A 152 -14.26 7.76 -7.67
C VAL A 152 -13.56 8.89 -6.89
N MET A 153 -12.65 9.63 -7.52
CA MET A 153 -12.01 10.78 -6.86
C MET A 153 -13.03 11.88 -6.53
N GLY A 154 -13.97 12.14 -7.44
CA GLY A 154 -15.04 13.12 -7.24
C GLY A 154 -15.98 12.75 -6.09
N SER A 155 -16.29 11.47 -5.89
CA SER A 155 -17.09 11.02 -4.75
C SER A 155 -16.29 11.11 -3.44
N MET A 156 -15.01 10.72 -3.44
CA MET A 156 -14.14 10.83 -2.26
C MET A 156 -14.00 12.28 -1.76
N LEU A 157 -13.89 13.26 -2.67
CA LEU A 157 -13.82 14.68 -2.30
C LEU A 157 -15.08 15.17 -1.57
N LYS A 158 -16.26 14.58 -1.83
CA LYS A 158 -17.49 14.90 -1.09
C LYS A 158 -17.42 14.47 0.38
N TYR A 159 -16.62 13.45 0.69
CA TYR A 159 -16.43 12.93 2.04
C TYR A 159 -15.18 13.49 2.73
N ALA A 160 -14.15 13.88 1.98
CA ALA A 160 -12.87 14.38 2.50
C ALA A 160 -12.89 15.88 2.84
N VAL A 161 -13.83 16.65 2.30
CA VAL A 161 -14.04 18.05 2.72
C VAL A 161 -15.02 18.06 3.89
N PRO A 162 -14.58 18.37 5.13
CA PRO A 162 -15.52 18.49 6.23
C PRO A 162 -16.54 19.60 5.89
N ALA A 163 -17.80 19.38 6.25
CA ALA A 163 -18.92 20.32 6.03
C ALA A 163 -18.74 21.70 6.72
N THR A 164 -17.58 21.97 7.30
CA THR A 164 -17.20 23.22 7.96
C THR A 164 -16.72 24.27 6.95
N ARG A 165 -17.63 24.67 6.04
CA ARG A 165 -17.63 26.02 5.44
C ARG A 165 -18.97 26.43 4.81
N ARG A 166 -20.09 25.80 5.20
CA ARG A 166 -21.45 26.25 4.81
C ARG A 166 -22.26 26.91 5.93
N GLN A 167 -21.70 27.07 7.13
CA GLN A 167 -22.30 27.90 8.18
C GLN A 167 -21.24 28.81 8.79
N GLY A 168 -20.99 29.92 8.09
CA GLY A 168 -20.46 31.15 8.65
C GLY A 168 -21.47 32.24 8.36
N GLY A 169 -22.59 32.23 9.09
CA GLY A 169 -23.57 33.31 9.03
C GLY A 169 -23.08 34.52 9.81
N ARG A 170 -23.07 35.68 9.16
CA ARG A 170 -23.92 36.83 9.52
C ARG A 170 -23.95 37.80 8.35
#